data_AF-A0A2N0NFM0-F1
#
_entry.id   AF-A0A2N0NFM0-F1
#
_cell.length_a   1.000
_cell.length_b   1.000
_cell.length_c   1.000
_cell.angle_alpha   90.00
_cell.angle_beta   90.00
_cell.angle_gamma   90.00
#
_symmetry.space_group_name_H-M   'P 1'
#
loop_
_entity.id
_entity.type
_entity.pdbx_description
1 polymer ?
#
loop_
_entity_poly.entity_id
_entity_poly.type
_entity_poly.pdbx_seq_one_letter_code
_entity_poly.pdbx_strand_id
1 'polypeptide(L)' 'MGLEAYFLAGDINKSEKYTAQEMHNELKGLVEEGVLEEEEIPKISTISNWISRYAQTHRKLKAQQAL' A
#
# COMPACT_ATOMS: atom_id res chain seq x y z
N MET A 1 8.98 3.07 -10.41
CA MET A 1 8.45 3.08 -9.03
C MET A 1 7.57 1.85 -8.88
N GLY A 2 7.70 1.07 -7.80
CA GLY A 2 6.80 -0.08 -7.57
C GLY A 2 5.43 0.39 -7.09
N LEU A 3 4.39 -0.43 -7.27
CA LEU A 3 3.01 -0.12 -6.83
C LEU A 3 2.91 0.16 -5.32
N GLU A 4 3.87 -0.34 -4.55
CA GLU A 4 4.05 -0.08 -3.12
C GLU A 4 4.31 1.40 -2.80
N ALA A 5 4.81 2.20 -3.76
CA ALA A 5 5.04 3.63 -3.58
C ALA A 5 3.74 4.44 -3.49
N TYR A 6 2.68 4.00 -4.18
CA TYR A 6 1.35 4.63 -4.07
C TYR A 6 0.78 4.48 -2.66
N PHE A 7 1.01 3.32 -2.02
CA PHE A 7 0.66 3.10 -0.62
C PHE A 7 1.39 4.08 0.30
N LEU A 8 2.70 4.26 0.13
CA LEU A 8 3.49 5.19 0.95
C LEU A 8 3.02 6.65 0.79
N ALA A 9 2.65 7.06 -0.42
CA ALA A 9 2.11 8.39 -0.68
C ALA A 9 0.76 8.63 0.03
N GLY A 10 -0.11 7.61 0.09
CA GLY A 10 -1.35 7.64 0.86
C GLY A 10 -1.13 7.64 2.39
N ASP A 11 -0.19 6.84 2.88
CA ASP A 11 0.15 6.69 4.32
C ASP A 11 0.78 7.97 4.92
N ILE A 12 1.49 8.77 4.12
CA ILE A 12 2.09 10.05 4.58
C ILE A 12 1.03 11.10 4.93
N ASN A 13 -0.19 10.99 4.38
CA ASN A 13 -1.20 12.04 4.51
C ASN A 13 -2.29 11.76 5.57
N LYS A 14 -2.43 10.52 6.07
CA LYS A 14 -3.44 10.19 7.09
C LYS A 14 -2.97 9.10 8.04
N SER A 15 -3.25 9.28 9.34
CA SER A 15 -2.97 8.32 10.41
C SER A 15 -3.79 7.02 10.33
N GLU A 16 -4.31 6.66 9.17
CA GLU A 16 -5.25 5.57 8.98
C GLU A 16 -4.65 4.54 8.03
N LYS A 17 -4.43 3.34 8.57
CA LYS A 17 -4.00 2.17 7.81
C LYS A 17 -4.94 1.99 6.63
N TYR A 18 -4.45 2.16 5.41
CA TYR A 18 -5.18 1.70 4.23
C TYR A 18 -5.52 0.22 4.40
N THR A 19 -6.80 -0.10 4.27
CA THR A 19 -7.23 -1.48 4.05
C THR A 19 -6.83 -1.91 2.65
N ALA A 20 -6.69 -3.22 2.43
CA ALA A 20 -6.37 -3.74 1.11
C ALA A 20 -7.44 -3.39 0.07
N GLN A 21 -8.69 -3.17 0.50
CA GLN A 21 -9.79 -2.77 -0.37
C GLN A 21 -9.66 -1.30 -0.80
N GLU A 22 -9.30 -0.40 0.11
CA GLU A 22 -9.10 1.01 -0.22
C GLU A 22 -7.93 1.18 -1.19
N MET A 23 -6.81 0.50 -0.95
CA MET A 23 -5.67 0.55 -1.86
C MET A 23 -6.03 -0.01 -3.24
N HIS A 24 -6.81 -1.10 -3.29
CA HIS A 24 -7.29 -1.63 -4.57
C HIS A 24 -8.21 -0.65 -5.31
N ASN A 25 -9.02 0.12 -4.60
CA ASN A 25 -9.88 1.14 -5.20
C ASN A 25 -9.06 2.32 -5.75
N GLU A 26 -8.00 2.74 -5.07
CA GLU A 26 -7.10 3.78 -5.60
C GLU A 26 -6.37 3.33 -6.86
N LEU A 27 -5.88 2.08 -6.88
CA LEU A 27 -5.25 1.53 -8.08
C LEU A 27 -6.22 1.50 -9.27
N LYS A 28 -7.52 1.27 -9.02
CA LYS A 28 -8.55 1.41 -10.06
C LYS A 28 -8.72 2.84 -10.55
N GLY A 29 -8.70 3.82 -9.65
CA GLY A 29 -8.71 5.24 -10.04
C GLY A 29 -7.55 5.60 -10.97
N LEU A 30 -6.35 5.05 -10.71
CA LEU A 30 -5.19 5.24 -11.59
C LEU A 30 -5.36 4.58 -12.97
N VAL A 31 -6.11 3.48 -13.07
CA VAL A 31 -6.49 2.90 -14.37
C VAL A 31 -7.47 3.80 -15.11
N GLU A 32 -8.46 4.35 -14.40
CA GLU A 32 -9.41 5.32 -14.98
C GLU A 32 -8.69 6.59 -15.49
N GLU A 33 -7.61 7.00 -14.83
CA GLU A 33 -6.75 8.11 -15.24
C GLU A 33 -5.73 7.75 -16.35
N GLY A 34 -5.65 6.47 -16.75
CA GLY A 34 -4.68 5.98 -17.73
C GLY A 34 -3.23 5.98 -17.23
N VAL A 35 -3.03 6.02 -15.92
CA VAL A 35 -1.72 5.97 -15.25
C VAL A 35 -1.24 4.53 -15.09
N LEU A 36 -2.17 3.58 -14.98
CA LEU A 36 -1.91 2.14 -14.88
C LEU A 36 -2.79 1.37 -15.87
N GLU A 37 -2.34 0.19 -16.28
CA GLU A 37 -3.18 -0.77 -17.00
C GLU A 37 -3.95 -1.66 -16.01
N GLU A 38 -5.12 -2.17 -16.40
CA GLU A 38 -5.96 -3.00 -15.52
C GLU A 38 -5.25 -4.30 -15.11
N GLU A 39 -4.45 -4.87 -16.00
CA GLU A 39 -3.65 -6.08 -15.76
C GLU A 39 -2.54 -5.86 -14.73
N GLU A 40 -2.16 -4.60 -14.49
CA GLU A 40 -1.18 -4.23 -13.48
C GLU A 40 -1.79 -4.18 -12.07
N ILE A 41 -3.14 -4.20 -11.94
CA ILE A 41 -3.79 -4.23 -10.63
C ILE A 41 -3.57 -5.59 -9.95
N PRO A 42 -2.86 -5.62 -8.81
CA PRO A 42 -2.67 -6.84 -8.06
C PRO A 42 -3.95 -7.21 -7.32
N LYS A 43 -4.15 -8.51 -7.11
CA LYS A 43 -5.27 -9.01 -6.31
C LYS A 43 -5.24 -8.43 -4.89
N ILE A 44 -6.42 -8.24 -4.30
CA ILE A 44 -6.59 -7.77 -2.91
C ILE A 44 -5.78 -8.61 -1.90
N SER A 45 -5.62 -9.91 -2.13
CA SER A 45 -4.78 -10.79 -1.29
C SER A 45 -3.29 -10.44 -1.35
N THR A 46 -2.80 -10.08 -2.54
CA THR A 46 -1.41 -9.59 -2.73
C THR A 46 -1.22 -8.26 -2.01
N ILE A 47 -2.17 -7.35 -2.15
CA ILE A 47 -2.16 -6.05 -1.45
C ILE A 47 -2.18 -6.26 0.08
N SER A 48 -3.02 -7.16 0.57
CA SER A 48 -3.10 -7.53 2.00
C SER A 48 -1.77 -8.07 2.53
N ASN A 49 -1.08 -8.87 1.71
CA ASN A 49 0.26 -9.37 2.05
C ASN A 49 1.29 -8.24 2.10
N TRP A 50 1.24 -7.26 1.19
CA TRP A 50 2.12 -6.09 1.24
C TRP A 50 1.91 -5.26 2.50
N ILE A 51 0.65 -4.93 2.82
CA ILE A 51 0.28 -4.21 4.05
C ILE A 51 0.77 -4.96 5.29
N SER A 52 0.56 -6.28 5.33
CA SER A 52 0.99 -7.12 6.46
C SER A 52 2.51 -7.19 6.62
N ARG A 53 3.26 -7.21 5.51
CA ARG A 53 4.74 -7.18 5.53
C ARG A 53 5.24 -5.82 5.98
N TYR A 54 4.68 -4.73 5.45
CA TYR A 54 5.03 -3.38 5.84
C TYR A 54 4.79 -3.12 7.33
N ALA A 55 3.61 -3.51 7.85
CA ALA A 55 3.29 -3.38 9.26
C ALA A 55 4.24 -4.17 10.18
N GLN A 56 4.73 -5.34 9.75
CA GLN A 56 5.73 -6.11 10.48
C GLN A 56 7.10 -5.44 10.49
N THR A 57 7.55 -4.93 9.33
CA THR A 57 8.82 -4.21 9.21
C THR A 57 8.83 -2.94 10.03
N HIS A 58 7.73 -2.17 10.01
CA HIS A 58 7.60 -0.94 10.79
C HIS A 58 7.62 -1.21 12.31
N ARG A 59 6.95 -2.27 12.77
CA ARG A 59 7.02 -2.70 14.19
C ARG A 59 8.44 -3.08 14.60
N LYS A 60 9.17 -3.80 13.75
CA LYS A 60 10.58 -4.16 14.02
C LYS A 60 11.49 -2.93 14.05
N LEU A 61 11.30 -1.97 13.15
CA LEU A 61 12.08 -0.75 13.10
C LEU A 61 11.87 0.11 14.37
N LYS A 62 10.62 0.29 14.80
CA LYS A 62 10.31 1.01 16.06
C LYS A 62 10.85 0.28 17.29
N ALA A 63 10.82 -1.05 17.29
CA ALA A 63 11.39 -1.83 18.40
C ALA A 63 12.92 -1.74 18.47
N GLN A 64 13.62 -1.61 17.34
CA GLN A 64 15.08 -1.42 17.31
C GLN A 64 15.53 0.00 17.66
N GLN A 65 14.69 1.01 17.43
CA GLN A 65 14.99 2.41 17.78
C GLN A 65 14.69 2.76 19.25
N ALA A 66 14.06 1.86 19.99
CA ALA A 66 13.72 2.03 21.41
C ALA A 66 14.76 1.43 22.37
N LEU A 67 15.96 1.10 21.88
CA LEU A 67 17.05 0.44 22.61
C LEU A 67 18.28 1.33 22.72
#